data_AF-A0A7G8ZGQ5-F1
#
_entry.id   AF-A0A7G8ZGQ5-F1
#
_cell.length_a   1.000
_cell.length_b   1.000
_cell.length_c   1.000
_cell.angle_alpha   90.00
_cell.angle_beta   90.00
_cell.angle_gamma   90.00
#
_symmetry.space_group_name_H-M   'P 1'
#
loop_
_entity.id
_entity.type
_entity.pdbx_description
1 polymer ?
#
loop_
_entity_poly.entity_id
_entity_poly.type
_entity_poly.pdbx_seq_one_letter_code
_entity_poly.pdbx_strand_id
1 'polypeptide(L)'
;MILQNISRAIREQNYYAVALEFVIVIAGVVIGFQVTAWNSARQERVDEAAFLARLHADIELAESLSQRVRERRLQRIGEIVEAIDILFGRSDADALTDTQCAALGASHYYDIYTADLAAFTELTSIGRVGILRDAELRRALVQYEQVRTR
;
A
#
# COMPACT_ATOMS: atom_id res chain seq x y z
N MET A 1 41.08 6.76 -32.74
CA MET A 1 42.26 6.66 -31.84
C MET A 1 42.40 5.29 -31.17
N ILE A 2 41.38 4.69 -30.55
CA ILE A 2 41.51 3.33 -29.97
C ILE A 2 41.75 2.26 -31.05
N LEU A 3 41.00 2.29 -32.16
CA LEU A 3 41.16 1.35 -33.29
C LEU A 3 42.54 1.40 -33.97
N GLN A 4 43.20 2.57 -33.96
CA GLN A 4 44.54 2.73 -34.55
C GLN A 4 45.63 2.16 -33.64
N ASN A 5 45.44 2.22 -32.31
CA ASN A 5 46.39 1.66 -31.34
C ASN A 5 46.31 0.12 -31.31
N ILE A 6 45.10 -0.45 -31.39
CA ILE A 6 44.87 -1.90 -31.50
C ILE A 6 45.63 -2.49 -32.71
N SER A 7 45.53 -1.86 -33.88
CA SER A 7 46.16 -2.34 -35.12
C SER A 7 47.70 -2.34 -35.03
N ARG A 8 48.28 -1.36 -34.33
CA ARG A 8 49.72 -1.27 -34.11
C ARG A 8 50.22 -2.29 -33.09
N ALA A 9 49.49 -2.48 -31.99
CA ALA A 9 49.84 -3.42 -30.93
C ALA A 9 49.82 -4.89 -31.39
N ILE A 10 48.93 -5.26 -32.31
CA ILE A 10 48.88 -6.59 -32.94
C ILE A 10 50.10 -6.84 -33.84
N ARG A 11 50.60 -5.80 -34.52
CA ARG A 11 51.74 -5.89 -35.44
C ARG A 11 53.10 -5.93 -34.73
N GLU A 12 53.18 -5.43 -33.49
CA GLU A 12 54.39 -5.35 -32.66
C GLU A 12 54.53 -6.47 -31.59
N GLN A 13 53.76 -7.57 -31.66
CA GLN A 13 53.72 -8.65 -30.63
C GLN A 13 53.33 -8.17 -29.21
N ASN A 14 52.72 -6.99 -29.08
CA ASN A 14 52.34 -6.39 -27.79
C ASN A 14 50.95 -6.86 -27.35
N TYR A 15 50.77 -8.18 -27.24
CA TYR A 15 49.50 -8.81 -26.86
C TYR A 15 48.95 -8.29 -25.51
N TYR A 16 49.83 -7.84 -24.63
CA TYR A 16 49.47 -7.20 -23.36
C TYR A 16 48.68 -5.89 -23.55
N ALA A 17 49.10 -5.04 -24.49
CA ALA A 17 48.43 -3.76 -24.76
C ALA A 17 47.02 -3.98 -25.33
N VAL A 18 46.87 -4.94 -26.24
CA VAL A 18 45.56 -5.31 -26.82
C VAL A 18 44.63 -5.89 -25.74
N ALA A 19 45.14 -6.76 -24.87
CA ALA A 19 44.37 -7.32 -23.76
C ALA A 19 43.91 -6.23 -22.77
N LEU A 20 44.78 -5.27 -22.46
CA LEU A 20 44.45 -4.15 -21.58
C LEU A 20 43.35 -3.26 -22.18
N GLU A 21 43.47 -2.90 -23.46
CA GLU A 21 42.44 -2.11 -24.16
C GLU A 21 41.08 -2.84 -24.17
N PHE A 22 41.09 -4.16 -24.38
CA PHE A 22 39.87 -4.98 -24.34
C PHE A 22 39.22 -5.00 -22.95
N VAL A 23 40.00 -5.17 -21.88
CA VAL A 23 39.50 -5.14 -20.50
C VAL A 23 38.90 -3.78 -20.16
N ILE A 24 39.53 -2.69 -20.60
CA ILE A 24 39.01 -1.32 -20.37
C ILE A 24 37.64 -1.14 -21.05
N VAL A 25 37.47 -1.62 -22.29
CA VAL A 25 36.19 -1.55 -23.00
C VAL A 25 35.11 -2.34 -22.26
N ILE A 26 35.40 -3.58 -21.85
CA ILE A 26 34.45 -4.40 -21.06
C ILE A 26 34.11 -3.69 -19.75
N ALA A 27 35.11 -3.19 -19.03
CA ALA A 27 34.89 -2.44 -17.79
C ALA A 27 33.99 -1.23 -18.02
N GLY A 28 34.18 -0.49 -19.12
CA GLY A 28 33.31 0.63 -19.50
C GLY A 28 31.86 0.21 -19.72
N VAL A 29 31.62 -0.88 -20.46
CA VAL A 29 30.26 -1.41 -20.69
C VAL A 29 29.61 -1.88 -19.39
N VAL A 30 30.35 -2.62 -18.57
CA VAL A 30 29.88 -3.12 -17.26
C VAL A 30 29.52 -1.93 -16.36
N ILE A 31 30.40 -0.94 -16.21
CA ILE A 31 30.11 0.26 -15.41
C ILE A 31 28.88 1.00 -15.95
N GLY A 32 28.74 1.13 -17.27
CA GLY A 32 27.55 1.72 -17.89
C GLY A 32 26.26 1.02 -17.46
N PHE A 33 26.20 -0.30 -17.56
CA PHE A 33 25.06 -1.10 -17.09
C PHE A 33 24.82 -0.93 -15.59
N GLN A 34 25.88 -0.94 -14.77
CA GLN A 34 25.76 -0.80 -13.32
C GLN A 34 25.20 0.58 -12.92
N VAL A 35 25.59 1.66 -13.62
CA VAL A 35 25.05 3.00 -13.39
C VAL A 35 23.55 3.04 -13.73
N THR A 36 23.15 2.45 -14.86
CA THR A 36 21.74 2.37 -15.24
C THR A 36 20.91 1.55 -14.23
N ALA A 37 21.43 0.39 -13.81
CA ALA A 37 20.79 -0.44 -12.79
C ALA A 37 20.65 0.28 -11.45
N TRP A 38 21.70 1.01 -11.02
CA TRP A 38 21.66 1.82 -9.81
C TRP A 38 20.62 2.94 -9.90
N ASN A 39 20.53 3.62 -11.04
CA ASN A 39 19.53 4.67 -11.26
C ASN A 39 18.10 4.11 -11.23
N SER A 40 17.85 2.95 -11.86
CA SER A 40 16.55 2.27 -11.81
C SER A 40 16.16 1.90 -10.38
N ALA A 41 17.07 1.25 -9.64
CA ALA A 41 16.83 0.89 -8.25
C ALA A 41 16.64 2.12 -7.34
N ARG A 42 17.28 3.25 -7.66
CA ARG A 42 17.04 4.52 -6.97
C ARG A 42 15.63 5.05 -7.26
N GLN A 43 15.19 5.01 -8.52
CA GLN A 43 13.84 5.46 -8.88
C GLN A 43 12.77 4.57 -8.23
N GLU A 44 12.93 3.26 -8.24
CA GLU A 44 12.03 2.32 -7.56
C GLU A 44 11.88 2.64 -6.06
N ARG A 45 12.97 3.02 -5.37
CA ARG A 45 12.92 3.44 -3.96
C ARG A 45 12.14 4.75 -3.75
N VAL A 46 12.26 5.69 -4.69
CA VAL A 46 11.52 6.96 -4.62
C VAL A 46 10.02 6.69 -4.83
N ASP A 47 9.70 5.88 -5.83
CA ASP A 47 8.32 5.49 -6.13
C ASP A 47 7.70 4.69 -4.96
N GLU A 48 8.43 3.74 -4.35
CA GLU A 48 8.01 2.99 -3.17
C GLU A 48 7.74 3.93 -1.99
N ALA A 49 8.64 4.87 -1.69
CA ALA A 49 8.46 5.82 -0.59
C ALA A 49 7.25 6.74 -0.80
N ALA A 50 7.05 7.24 -2.03
CA ALA A 50 5.89 8.05 -2.38
C ALA A 50 4.58 7.26 -2.23
N PHE A 51 4.59 5.99 -2.64
CA PHE A 51 3.46 5.10 -2.44
C PHE A 51 3.16 4.86 -0.95
N LEU A 52 4.18 4.54 -0.16
CA LEU A 52 4.03 4.28 1.28
C LEU A 52 3.46 5.50 2.02
N ALA A 53 3.86 6.72 1.64
CA ALA A 53 3.30 7.94 2.22
C ALA A 53 1.79 8.08 1.94
N ARG A 54 1.36 7.78 0.71
CA ARG A 54 -0.07 7.79 0.33
C ARG A 54 -0.84 6.68 1.05
N LEU A 55 -0.29 5.48 1.07
CA LEU A 55 -0.89 4.34 1.77
C LEU A 55 -1.05 4.61 3.26
N HIS A 56 -0.07 5.25 3.88
CA HIS A 56 -0.15 5.62 5.30
C HIS A 56 -1.33 6.57 5.57
N ALA A 57 -1.48 7.62 4.74
CA ALA A 57 -2.62 8.53 4.86
C ALA A 57 -3.97 7.83 4.65
N ASP A 58 -4.05 6.88 3.70
CA ASP A 58 -5.26 6.07 3.50
C ASP A 58 -5.59 5.22 4.74
N ILE A 59 -4.58 4.63 5.39
CA ILE A 59 -4.74 3.83 6.61
C ILE A 59 -5.19 4.71 7.79
N GLU A 60 -4.59 5.88 7.98
CA GLU A 60 -5.01 6.82 9.03
C GLU A 60 -6.48 7.26 8.83
N LEU A 61 -6.86 7.54 7.58
CA LEU A 61 -8.25 7.86 7.24
C LEU A 61 -9.16 6.66 7.54
N ALA A 62 -8.79 5.46 7.10
CA ALA A 62 -9.54 4.23 7.34
C ALA A 62 -9.76 3.96 8.84
N GLU A 63 -8.71 4.14 9.65
CA GLU A 63 -8.78 4.01 11.11
C GLU A 63 -9.75 5.04 11.70
N SER A 64 -9.63 6.31 11.32
CA SER A 64 -10.51 7.36 11.83
C SER A 64 -12.00 7.12 11.49
N LEU A 65 -12.28 6.61 10.29
CA LEU A 65 -13.63 6.25 9.87
C LEU A 65 -14.16 5.05 10.65
N SER A 66 -13.32 4.03 10.85
CA SER A 66 -13.64 2.85 11.65
C SER A 66 -13.98 3.22 13.10
N GLN A 67 -13.19 4.10 13.72
CA GLN A 67 -13.44 4.60 15.08
C GLN A 67 -14.79 5.32 15.17
N ARG A 68 -15.10 6.23 14.22
CA ARG A 68 -16.40 6.93 14.16
C ARG A 68 -17.58 5.97 13.98
N VAL A 69 -17.42 4.94 13.14
CA VAL A 69 -18.46 3.92 12.95
C VAL A 69 -18.65 3.10 14.23
N ARG A 70 -17.56 2.73 14.91
CA ARG A 70 -17.61 1.99 16.18
C ARG A 70 -18.32 2.79 17.27
N GLU A 71 -17.98 4.07 17.43
CA GLU A 71 -18.63 4.96 18.42
C GLU A 71 -20.14 5.07 18.17
N ARG A 72 -20.54 5.36 16.92
CA ARG A 72 -21.96 5.41 16.54
C ARG A 72 -22.68 4.10 16.79
N ARG A 73 -22.05 2.96 16.52
CA ARG A 73 -22.63 1.63 16.81
C ARG A 73 -22.82 1.42 18.30
N LEU A 74 -21.84 1.78 19.13
CA LEU A 74 -21.95 1.63 20.58
C LEU A 74 -23.05 2.52 21.16
N GLN A 75 -23.15 3.77 20.71
CA GLN A 75 -24.24 4.66 21.08
C GLN A 75 -25.59 4.04 20.71
N ARG A 76 -25.72 3.54 19.48
CA ARG A 76 -26.96 2.94 18.99
C ARG A 76 -27.36 1.68 19.75
N ILE A 77 -26.39 0.86 20.14
CA ILE A 77 -26.63 -0.30 21.00
C ILE A 77 -27.18 0.17 22.35
N GLY A 78 -26.61 1.23 22.94
CA GLY A 78 -27.14 1.86 24.15
C GLY A 78 -28.60 2.29 23.99
N GLU A 79 -28.91 3.04 22.92
CA GLU A 79 -30.26 3.49 22.60
C GLU A 79 -31.24 2.30 22.46
N ILE A 80 -30.83 1.20 21.83
CA ILE A 80 -31.66 -0.01 21.69
C ILE A 80 -31.90 -0.67 23.06
N VAL A 81 -30.85 -0.80 23.89
CA VAL A 81 -30.97 -1.43 25.21
C VAL A 81 -31.91 -0.63 26.11
N GLU A 82 -31.76 0.68 26.16
CA GLU A 82 -32.66 1.57 26.90
C GLU A 82 -34.10 1.48 26.38
N ALA A 83 -34.28 1.45 25.06
CA ALA A 83 -35.60 1.33 24.46
C ALA A 83 -36.28 0.00 24.84
N ILE A 84 -35.53 -1.10 24.88
CA ILE A 84 -36.03 -2.40 25.33
C ILE A 84 -36.45 -2.31 26.80
N ASP A 85 -35.66 -1.67 27.67
CA ASP A 85 -36.03 -1.52 29.08
C ASP A 85 -37.34 -0.75 29.28
N ILE A 86 -37.58 0.29 28.48
CA ILE A 86 -38.85 1.02 28.44
C ILE A 86 -40.00 0.11 27.98
N LEU A 87 -39.84 -0.58 26.85
CA LEU A 87 -40.88 -1.43 26.26
C LEU A 87 -41.29 -2.61 27.16
N PHE A 88 -40.38 -3.10 28.00
CA PHE A 88 -40.65 -4.20 28.94
C PHE A 88 -40.93 -3.74 30.36
N GLY A 89 -41.12 -2.44 30.61
CA GLY A 89 -41.47 -1.90 31.93
C GLY A 89 -40.37 -2.09 32.98
N ARG A 90 -39.11 -2.15 32.54
CA ARG A 90 -37.91 -2.23 33.40
C ARG A 90 -37.29 -0.85 33.67
N SER A 91 -37.91 0.20 33.16
CA SER A 91 -37.55 1.61 33.31
C SER A 91 -38.76 2.40 33.77
N ASP A 92 -38.53 3.51 34.48
CA ASP A 92 -39.58 4.44 34.92
C ASP A 92 -40.04 5.40 33.81
N ALA A 93 -39.44 5.32 32.61
CA ALA A 93 -39.85 6.14 31.48
C ALA A 93 -41.06 5.55 30.76
N ASP A 94 -42.02 6.42 30.41
CA ASP A 94 -43.32 6.01 29.85
C ASP A 94 -43.37 5.99 28.31
N ALA A 95 -42.35 6.55 27.64
CA ALA A 95 -42.32 6.64 26.18
C ALA A 95 -40.88 6.61 25.63
N LEU A 96 -40.74 6.13 24.40
CA LEU A 96 -39.48 6.15 23.65
C LEU A 96 -39.18 7.55 23.13
N THR A 97 -37.90 7.91 23.09
CA THR A 97 -37.43 9.07 22.32
C THR A 97 -37.39 8.76 20.83
N ASP A 98 -37.31 9.79 19.98
CA ASP A 98 -37.14 9.63 18.54
C ASP A 98 -35.85 8.85 18.19
N THR A 99 -34.76 9.09 18.95
CA THR A 99 -33.49 8.38 18.74
C THR A 99 -33.62 6.90 19.06
N GLN A 100 -34.26 6.54 20.19
CA GLN A 100 -34.54 5.17 20.58
C GLN A 100 -35.46 4.45 19.58
N CYS A 101 -36.51 5.13 19.11
CA CYS A 101 -37.43 4.62 18.09
C CYS A 101 -36.70 4.36 16.76
N ALA A 102 -35.87 5.30 16.30
CA ALA A 102 -35.06 5.14 15.09
C ALA A 102 -33.97 4.06 15.23
N ALA A 103 -33.38 3.91 16.41
CA ALA A 103 -32.40 2.88 16.70
C ALA A 103 -33.02 1.48 16.64
N LEU A 104 -34.20 1.29 17.26
CA LEU A 104 -34.99 0.06 17.13
C LEU A 104 -35.41 -0.21 15.68
N GLY A 105 -35.95 0.80 15.00
CA GLY A 105 -36.47 0.67 13.64
C GLY A 105 -35.43 0.19 12.64
N ALA A 106 -34.17 0.60 12.79
CA ALA A 106 -33.07 0.13 11.94
C ALA A 106 -32.09 -0.82 12.65
N SER A 107 -32.52 -1.47 13.75
CA SER A 107 -31.74 -2.51 14.44
C SER A 107 -31.46 -3.73 13.56
N HIS A 108 -32.31 -3.97 12.56
CA HIS A 108 -32.16 -5.04 11.57
C HIS A 108 -31.12 -4.71 10.47
N TYR A 109 -30.66 -3.46 10.38
CA TYR A 109 -29.68 -3.03 9.39
C TYR A 109 -28.26 -3.16 9.97
N TYR A 110 -27.46 -4.06 9.39
CA TYR A 110 -26.07 -4.32 9.76
C TYR A 110 -25.14 -3.98 8.60
N ASP A 111 -24.41 -2.86 8.70
CA ASP A 111 -23.53 -2.37 7.62
C ASP A 111 -22.06 -2.39 8.03
N ILE A 112 -21.35 -3.44 7.63
CA ILE A 112 -19.92 -3.60 7.93
C ILE A 112 -19.12 -2.77 6.93
N TYR A 113 -18.94 -1.49 7.24
CA TYR A 113 -18.10 -0.62 6.43
C TYR A 113 -16.62 -0.85 6.74
N THR A 114 -15.86 -1.23 5.71
CA THR A 114 -14.41 -1.24 5.70
C THR A 114 -13.95 -0.21 4.68
N ALA A 115 -13.06 0.69 5.09
CA ALA A 115 -12.65 1.79 4.23
C ALA A 115 -11.82 1.29 3.04
N ASP A 116 -11.87 1.99 1.92
CA ASP A 116 -11.01 1.68 0.77
C ASP A 116 -9.60 2.24 1.00
N LEU A 117 -8.59 1.53 0.52
CA LEU A 117 -7.20 1.99 0.46
C LEU A 117 -6.90 2.37 -0.99
N ALA A 118 -7.25 3.60 -1.36
CA ALA A 118 -7.21 4.07 -2.75
C ALA A 118 -5.83 3.87 -3.41
N ALA A 119 -4.74 4.13 -2.67
CA ALA A 119 -3.39 3.89 -3.14
C ALA A 119 -3.17 2.40 -3.47
N PHE A 120 -3.62 1.49 -2.60
CA PHE A 120 -3.45 0.06 -2.82
C PHE A 120 -4.32 -0.45 -3.98
N THR A 121 -5.55 0.06 -4.11
CA THR A 121 -6.43 -0.20 -5.26
C THR A 121 -5.79 0.28 -6.57
N GLU A 122 -5.14 1.44 -6.58
CA GLU A 122 -4.36 1.93 -7.72
C GLU A 122 -3.23 0.95 -8.06
N LEU A 123 -2.37 0.57 -7.09
CA LEU A 123 -1.26 -0.36 -7.33
C LEU A 123 -1.68 -1.72 -7.87
N THR A 124 -2.77 -2.27 -7.35
CA THR A 124 -3.32 -3.55 -7.80
C THR A 124 -3.87 -3.43 -9.22
N SER A 125 -4.58 -2.33 -9.53
CA SER A 125 -5.13 -2.08 -10.88
C SER A 125 -4.06 -1.96 -11.97
N ILE A 126 -2.91 -1.35 -11.67
CA ILE A 126 -1.79 -1.19 -12.62
C ILE A 126 -0.80 -2.36 -12.56
N GLY A 127 -1.05 -3.38 -11.71
CA GLY A 127 -0.19 -4.56 -11.56
C GLY A 127 1.19 -4.28 -10.95
N ARG A 128 1.39 -3.14 -10.25
CA ARG A 128 2.68 -2.74 -9.67
C ARG A 128 2.85 -3.13 -8.19
N VAL A 129 2.13 -4.13 -7.71
CA VAL A 129 2.24 -4.62 -6.31
C VAL A 129 3.67 -5.09 -5.95
N GLY A 130 4.50 -5.42 -6.95
CA GLY A 130 5.91 -5.76 -6.79
C GLY A 130 6.80 -4.62 -6.26
N ILE A 131 6.35 -3.37 -6.34
CA ILE A 131 7.10 -2.21 -5.84
C ILE A 131 7.28 -2.21 -4.33
N LEU A 132 6.34 -2.87 -3.61
CA LEU A 132 6.43 -3.09 -2.18
C LEU A 132 7.47 -4.19 -1.90
N ARG A 133 8.59 -3.79 -1.29
CA ARG A 133 9.66 -4.73 -0.95
C ARG A 133 9.30 -5.58 0.26
N ASP A 134 8.54 -5.01 1.18
CA ASP A 134 8.06 -5.70 2.37
C ASP A 134 6.98 -6.73 2.01
N ALA A 135 7.35 -8.01 2.12
CA ALA A 135 6.47 -9.14 1.82
C ALA A 135 5.38 -9.36 2.89
N GLU A 136 5.57 -8.87 4.11
CA GLU A 136 4.56 -8.91 5.16
C GLU A 136 3.51 -7.83 4.93
N LEU A 137 3.93 -6.59 4.68
CA LEU A 137 3.02 -5.49 4.33
C LEU A 137 2.15 -5.85 3.13
N ARG A 138 2.76 -6.39 2.07
CA ARG A 138 2.02 -6.84 0.88
C ARG A 138 0.98 -7.91 1.20
N ARG A 139 1.30 -8.88 2.07
CA ARG A 139 0.33 -9.91 2.51
C ARG A 139 -0.81 -9.28 3.32
N ALA A 140 -0.50 -8.36 4.23
CA ALA A 140 -1.49 -7.68 5.05
C ALA A 140 -2.48 -6.86 4.19
N LEU A 141 -1.99 -6.15 3.17
CA LEU A 141 -2.84 -5.38 2.25
C LEU A 141 -3.75 -6.27 1.40
N VAL A 142 -3.25 -7.41 0.93
CA VAL A 142 -4.08 -8.40 0.21
C VAL A 142 -5.17 -8.96 1.13
N GLN A 143 -4.84 -9.28 2.39
CA GLN A 143 -5.83 -9.76 3.37
C GLN A 143 -6.88 -8.70 3.67
N TYR A 144 -6.46 -7.43 3.82
CA TYR A 144 -7.38 -6.31 4.01
C TYR A 144 -8.40 -6.21 2.86
N GLU A 145 -7.94 -6.26 1.60
CA GLU A 145 -8.84 -6.24 0.43
C GLU A 145 -9.80 -7.43 0.36
N GLN A 146 -9.36 -8.62 0.78
CA GLN A 146 -10.23 -9.80 0.84
C GLN A 146 -11.35 -9.66 1.89
N VAL A 147 -11.09 -8.98 2.99
CA VAL A 147 -12.12 -8.70 4.00
C VAL A 147 -13.08 -7.62 3.48
N ARG A 148 -12.57 -6.62 2.78
CA ARG A 148 -13.38 -5.51 2.24
C ARG A 148 -14.37 -5.94 1.14
N THR A 149 -13.98 -6.92 0.33
CA THR A 149 -14.77 -7.39 -0.82
C THR A 149 -15.81 -8.47 -0.48
N ARG A 150 -15.90 -8.89 0.78
CA ARG A 150 -16.87 -9.87 1.28
C ARG A 150 -18.05 -9.19 1.96
#